data_AF-A0A9E2SD81-F1
#
_entry.id   AF-A0A9E2SD81-F1
#
_cell.length_a   1.000
_cell.length_b   1.000
_cell.length_c   1.000
_cell.angle_alpha   90.00
_cell.angle_beta   90.00
_cell.angle_gamma   90.00
#
_symmetry.space_group_name_H-M   'P 1'
#
loop_
_entity.id
_entity.type
_entity.pdbx_description
1 polymer ?
#
loop_
_entity_poly.entity_id
_entity_poly.type
_entity_poly.pdbx_seq_one_letter_code
_entity_poly.pdbx_strand_id
1 'polypeptide(L)'
;MKKKVFQEAKPSLRVASRKEEQTSIDSRLVEYNLVLPLSLQLVCKLVRISPEQILKDFMEVLAHQSISSRKAEKPQMLLVDYFIAMTHRQSNFTEDDMRQMFREAQAICDLWPSGAEKKFIDMHRKWQDEYVKYWMEKWQKKAF
;
A
#
# COMPACT_ATOMS: atom_id res chain seq x y z
N MET A 1 41.44 -3.74 43.14
CA MET A 1 40.45 -3.14 42.22
C MET A 1 40.00 -4.19 41.20
N LYS A 2 38.75 -4.65 41.27
CA LYS A 2 38.19 -5.69 40.38
C LYS A 2 37.56 -5.02 39.16
N LYS A 3 38.11 -5.25 37.96
CA LYS A 3 37.56 -4.75 36.68
C LYS A 3 36.27 -5.53 36.36
N LYS A 4 35.13 -4.83 36.26
CA LYS A 4 33.85 -5.38 35.81
C LYS A 4 33.93 -5.60 34.29
N VAL A 5 33.73 -6.84 33.88
CA VAL A 5 33.54 -7.24 32.48
C VAL A 5 32.15 -6.78 32.06
N PHE A 6 32.06 -5.91 31.06
CA PHE A 6 30.81 -5.58 30.37
C PHE A 6 30.41 -6.79 29.52
N GLN A 7 29.34 -7.47 29.88
CA GLN A 7 28.71 -8.49 29.04
C GLN A 7 27.69 -7.79 28.14
N GLU A 8 27.94 -7.80 26.83
CA GLU A 8 26.99 -7.34 25.82
C GLU A 8 25.85 -8.36 25.70
N ALA A 9 24.63 -7.92 26.03
CA ALA A 9 23.43 -8.72 25.90
C ALA A 9 23.06 -8.86 24.40
N LYS A 10 23.06 -10.10 23.89
CA LYS A 10 22.54 -10.43 22.56
C LYS A 10 21.03 -10.14 22.50
N PRO A 11 20.52 -9.40 21.51
CA PRO A 11 19.09 -9.18 21.38
C PRO A 11 18.40 -10.46 20.91
N SER A 12 17.62 -11.06 21.82
CA SER A 12 16.71 -12.16 21.58
C SER A 12 15.53 -11.68 20.73
N LEU A 13 15.46 -12.09 19.47
CA LEU A 13 14.27 -11.97 18.63
C LEU A 13 13.13 -12.82 19.22
N ARG A 14 12.25 -12.19 20.00
CA ARG A 14 10.92 -12.76 20.30
C ARG A 14 10.01 -12.44 19.11
N VAL A 15 9.72 -13.46 18.30
CA VAL A 15 8.62 -13.41 17.33
C VAL A 15 7.33 -13.42 18.14
N ALA A 16 6.71 -12.25 18.29
CA ALA A 16 5.40 -12.12 18.94
C ALA A 16 4.31 -12.58 17.96
N SER A 17 3.51 -13.55 18.40
CA SER A 17 2.39 -14.14 17.66
C SER A 17 1.44 -13.09 17.10
N ARG A 18 1.17 -13.21 15.81
CA ARG A 18 0.18 -12.43 15.05
C ARG A 18 -1.23 -12.82 15.54
N LYS A 19 -1.86 -11.95 16.33
CA LYS A 19 -3.32 -11.98 16.50
C LYS A 19 -3.93 -11.37 15.25
N GLU A 20 -4.86 -12.09 14.65
CA GLU A 20 -5.70 -11.59 13.56
C GLU A 20 -6.57 -10.45 14.12
N GLU A 21 -6.23 -9.21 13.76
CA GLU A 21 -7.03 -8.04 14.11
C GLU A 21 -8.10 -7.81 13.04
N GLN A 22 -9.34 -7.93 13.49
CA GLN A 22 -10.54 -7.47 12.80
C GLN A 22 -10.48 -5.93 12.68
N THR A 23 -9.92 -5.38 11.61
CA THR A 23 -9.74 -3.92 11.50
C THR A 23 -10.89 -3.23 10.78
N SER A 24 -11.62 -2.44 11.57
CA SER A 24 -12.49 -1.33 11.16
C SER A 24 -11.79 -0.39 10.14
N ILE A 25 -12.60 0.25 9.29
CA ILE A 25 -12.21 1.14 8.17
C ILE A 25 -11.38 2.38 8.62
N ASP A 26 -11.27 2.62 9.93
CA ASP A 26 -10.46 3.67 10.58
C ASP A 26 -8.96 3.33 10.77
N SER A 27 -8.52 2.15 10.37
CA SER A 27 -7.13 1.68 10.53
C SER A 27 -6.12 2.21 9.49
N ARG A 28 -6.52 3.17 8.64
CA ARG A 28 -5.67 3.68 7.53
C ARG A 28 -4.60 4.68 7.95
N LEU A 29 -4.66 5.22 9.17
CA LEU A 29 -3.61 6.06 9.71
C LEU A 29 -2.46 5.16 10.20
N VAL A 30 -1.37 5.17 9.46
CA VAL A 30 -0.16 4.40 9.78
C VAL A 30 1.05 5.34 9.77
N GLU A 31 1.84 5.29 10.84
CA GLU A 31 3.09 6.03 10.96
C GLU A 31 4.29 5.10 10.74
N TYR A 32 5.19 5.49 9.84
CA TYR A 32 6.44 4.77 9.58
C TYR A 32 7.65 5.66 9.87
N ASN A 33 8.59 5.15 10.65
CA ASN A 33 9.90 5.77 10.84
C ASN A 33 10.90 5.14 9.88
N LEU A 34 11.38 5.92 8.90
CA LEU A 34 12.25 5.44 7.82
C LEU A 34 13.57 6.20 7.81
N VAL A 35 14.67 5.46 7.65
CA VAL A 35 15.98 6.06 7.33
C VAL A 35 16.11 6.15 5.82
N LEU A 36 16.05 7.37 5.28
CA LEU A 36 16.12 7.58 3.84
C LEU A 36 17.52 7.29 3.29
N PRO A 37 17.66 6.50 2.22
CA PRO A 37 18.95 6.26 1.57
C PRO A 37 19.60 7.56 1.10
N LEU A 38 20.91 7.71 1.33
CA LEU A 38 21.66 8.91 0.96
C LEU A 38 21.55 9.23 -0.55
N SER A 39 21.60 8.21 -1.40
CA SER A 39 21.46 8.36 -2.86
C SER A 39 20.14 9.02 -3.24
N LEU A 40 19.03 8.60 -2.63
CA LEU A 40 17.73 9.20 -2.87
C LEU A 40 17.70 10.66 -2.36
N GLN A 41 18.24 10.93 -1.18
CA GLN A 41 18.31 12.29 -0.65
C GLN A 41 19.08 13.26 -1.56
N LEU A 42 20.20 12.80 -2.13
CA LEU A 42 21.01 13.61 -3.05
C LEU A 42 20.22 13.95 -4.31
N VAL A 43 19.54 12.97 -4.91
CA VAL A 43 18.71 13.19 -6.11
C VAL A 43 17.56 14.13 -5.79
N CYS A 44 16.82 13.91 -4.70
CA CYS A 44 15.74 14.78 -4.24
C CYS A 44 16.16 16.25 -4.11
N LYS A 45 17.34 16.50 -3.53
CA LYS A 45 17.90 17.85 -3.40
C LYS A 45 18.18 18.50 -4.76
N LEU A 46 18.70 17.74 -5.72
CA LEU A 46 18.99 18.26 -7.06
C LEU A 46 17.72 18.62 -7.83
N VAL A 47 16.69 17.77 -7.74
CA VAL A 47 15.41 17.99 -8.45
C VAL A 47 14.42 18.87 -7.68
N ARG A 48 14.76 19.29 -6.45
CA ARG A 48 13.95 20.13 -5.56
C ARG A 48 12.58 19.52 -5.21
N ILE A 49 12.54 18.21 -4.99
CA ILE A 49 11.35 17.47 -4.53
C ILE A 49 11.66 16.87 -3.17
N SER A 50 10.74 16.95 -2.22
CA SER A 50 10.93 16.32 -0.91
C SER A 50 10.75 14.80 -1.01
N PRO A 51 11.50 13.99 -0.24
CA PRO A 51 11.30 12.55 -0.20
C PRO A 51 9.87 12.15 0.21
N GLU A 52 9.25 12.92 1.10
CA GLU A 52 7.86 12.73 1.50
C GLU A 52 6.89 12.86 0.32
N GLN A 53 7.07 13.90 -0.53
CA GLN A 53 6.26 14.08 -1.72
C GLN A 53 6.40 12.89 -2.68
N ILE A 54 7.62 12.37 -2.87
CA ILE A 54 7.83 11.19 -3.72
C ILE A 54 7.09 9.97 -3.18
N LEU A 55 7.15 9.72 -1.87
CA LEU A 55 6.45 8.59 -1.25
C LEU A 55 4.93 8.74 -1.38
N LYS A 56 4.42 9.95 -1.16
CA LYS A 56 3.00 10.26 -1.33
C LYS A 56 2.56 10.05 -2.78
N ASP A 57 3.27 10.63 -3.74
CA ASP A 57 2.99 10.48 -5.17
C ASP A 57 3.06 9.01 -5.59
N PHE A 58 4.06 8.27 -5.11
CA PHE A 58 4.17 6.84 -5.36
C PHE A 58 2.93 6.08 -4.87
N MET A 59 2.49 6.31 -3.64
CA MET A 59 1.31 5.64 -3.08
C MET A 59 0.03 6.04 -3.81
N GLU A 60 -0.18 7.33 -4.08
CA GLU A 60 -1.38 7.83 -4.77
C GLU A 60 -1.47 7.33 -6.22
N VAL A 61 -0.35 7.35 -6.96
CA VAL A 61 -0.29 6.87 -8.35
C VAL A 61 -0.43 5.35 -8.41
N LEU A 62 0.25 4.60 -7.52
CA LEU A 62 0.12 3.14 -7.46
C LEU A 62 -1.30 2.71 -7.07
N ALA A 63 -1.90 3.37 -6.09
CA ALA A 63 -3.26 3.08 -5.63
C ALA A 63 -4.35 3.76 -6.46
N HIS A 64 -3.98 4.43 -7.57
CA HIS A 64 -4.91 5.02 -8.52
C HIS A 64 -5.87 6.08 -7.91
N GLN A 65 -5.51 6.69 -6.77
CA GLN A 65 -6.40 7.59 -6.01
C GLN A 65 -6.51 9.01 -6.59
N SER A 66 -5.67 9.39 -7.56
CA SER A 66 -5.62 10.75 -8.13
C SER A 66 -5.74 10.76 -9.66
N ILE A 67 -6.71 10.05 -10.23
CA ILE A 67 -6.88 9.97 -11.69
C ILE A 67 -7.90 11.00 -12.18
N SER A 68 -7.41 12.21 -12.46
CA SER A 68 -8.12 13.17 -13.33
C SER A 68 -7.28 13.67 -14.50
N SER A 69 -6.11 13.09 -14.77
CA SER A 69 -5.31 13.52 -15.92
C SER A 69 -4.70 12.37 -16.72
N ARG A 70 -4.78 12.49 -18.04
CA ARG A 70 -4.08 11.69 -19.07
C ARG A 70 -2.54 11.66 -18.87
N LYS A 71 -1.99 12.46 -17.94
CA LYS A 71 -0.56 12.51 -17.60
C LYS A 71 -0.14 11.46 -16.56
N ALA A 72 -1.08 10.86 -15.82
CA ALA A 72 -0.80 9.86 -14.79
C ALA A 72 -0.70 8.41 -15.32
N GLU A 73 -1.24 8.15 -16.52
CA GLU A 73 -1.33 6.81 -17.11
C GLU A 73 0.04 6.12 -17.28
N LYS A 74 1.04 6.87 -17.80
CA LYS A 74 2.39 6.33 -17.98
C LYS A 74 3.13 6.06 -16.66
N PRO A 75 3.17 6.99 -15.69
CA PRO A 75 3.71 6.71 -14.36
C PRO A 75 3.02 5.52 -13.67
N GLN A 76 1.69 5.42 -13.78
CA GLN A 76 0.90 4.34 -13.19
C GLN A 76 1.30 2.97 -13.74
N MET A 77 1.42 2.82 -15.06
CA MET A 77 1.89 1.57 -15.67
C MET A 77 3.28 1.18 -15.14
N LEU A 78 4.21 2.13 -15.06
CA LEU A 78 5.56 1.88 -14.54
C LEU A 78 5.55 1.43 -13.08
N LEU A 79 4.68 2.01 -12.24
CA LEU A 79 4.60 1.62 -10.83
C LEU A 79 3.95 0.24 -10.65
N VAL A 80 2.94 -0.10 -11.45
CA VAL A 80 2.37 -1.46 -11.46
C VAL A 80 3.41 -2.48 -11.93
N ASP A 81 4.15 -2.18 -13.00
CA ASP A 81 5.22 -3.04 -13.50
C ASP A 81 6.32 -3.25 -12.45
N TYR A 82 6.73 -2.17 -11.78
CA TYR A 82 7.68 -2.23 -10.67
C TYR A 82 7.15 -3.10 -9.51
N PHE A 83 5.89 -2.92 -9.12
CA PHE A 83 5.27 -3.70 -8.04
C PHE A 83 5.24 -5.19 -8.39
N ILE A 84 4.86 -5.53 -9.62
CA ILE A 84 4.83 -6.93 -10.08
C ILE A 84 6.24 -7.50 -10.11
N ALA A 85 7.23 -6.79 -10.66
CA ALA A 85 8.62 -7.24 -10.70
C ALA A 85 9.19 -7.55 -9.30
N MET A 86 8.82 -6.75 -8.29
CA MET A 86 9.24 -6.95 -6.90
C MET A 86 8.55 -8.15 -6.23
N THR A 87 7.30 -8.45 -6.61
CA THR A 87 6.46 -9.47 -5.95
C THR A 87 6.43 -10.81 -6.68
N HIS A 88 6.81 -10.85 -7.96
CA HIS A 88 6.77 -12.05 -8.81
C HIS A 88 7.62 -13.22 -8.26
N ARG A 89 8.61 -12.95 -7.41
CA ARG A 89 9.42 -14.02 -6.78
C ARG A 89 8.81 -14.59 -5.49
N GLN A 90 7.73 -14.00 -5.00
CA GLN A 90 7.16 -14.27 -3.67
C GLN A 90 5.65 -14.55 -3.69
N SER A 91 5.00 -14.49 -4.86
CA SER A 91 3.54 -14.64 -4.97
C SER A 91 3.14 -15.84 -5.82
N ASN A 92 2.03 -16.48 -5.45
CA ASN A 92 1.36 -17.51 -6.25
C ASN A 92 0.55 -16.92 -7.42
N PHE A 93 0.61 -15.61 -7.63
CA PHE A 93 -0.14 -14.90 -8.65
C PHE A 93 0.72 -14.68 -9.89
N THR A 94 0.09 -14.82 -11.05
CA THR A 94 0.71 -14.44 -12.31
C THR A 94 0.75 -12.91 -12.43
N GLU A 95 1.55 -12.40 -13.37
CA GLU A 95 1.53 -10.97 -13.72
C GLU A 95 0.11 -10.50 -14.09
N ASP A 96 -0.61 -11.28 -14.91
CA ASP A 96 -1.97 -10.96 -15.33
C ASP A 96 -2.95 -10.89 -14.16
N ASP A 97 -2.78 -11.78 -13.17
CA ASP A 97 -3.58 -11.74 -11.93
C ASP A 97 -3.37 -10.45 -11.17
N MET A 98 -2.11 -10.03 -10.98
CA MET A 98 -1.79 -8.80 -10.27
C MET A 98 -2.31 -7.57 -11.01
N ARG A 99 -2.17 -7.53 -12.34
CA ARG A 99 -2.75 -6.45 -13.15
C ARG A 99 -4.28 -6.41 -13.02
N GLN A 100 -4.92 -7.58 -12.98
CA GLN A 100 -6.36 -7.68 -12.77
C GLN A 100 -6.76 -7.21 -11.37
N MET A 101 -5.99 -7.54 -10.32
CA MET A 101 -6.21 -7.05 -8.97
C MET A 101 -6.22 -5.52 -8.91
N PHE A 102 -5.22 -4.85 -9.52
CA PHE A 102 -5.18 -3.38 -9.56
C PHE A 102 -6.38 -2.77 -10.29
N ARG A 103 -6.77 -3.34 -11.44
CA ARG A 103 -7.96 -2.87 -12.18
C ARG A 103 -9.24 -3.01 -11.36
N GLU A 104 -9.44 -4.16 -10.71
CA GLU A 104 -10.63 -4.41 -9.90
C GLU A 104 -10.66 -3.52 -8.65
N ALA A 105 -9.53 -3.37 -7.96
CA ALA A 105 -9.42 -2.48 -6.81
C ALA A 105 -9.74 -1.03 -7.19
N GLN A 106 -9.27 -0.58 -8.34
CA GLN A 106 -9.58 0.76 -8.82
C GLN A 106 -11.07 0.93 -9.13
N ALA A 107 -11.70 -0.05 -9.80
CA ALA A 107 -13.13 0.01 -10.10
C ALA A 107 -14.01 0.10 -8.83
N ILE A 108 -13.58 -0.54 -7.74
CA ILE A 108 -14.25 -0.45 -6.42
C ILE A 108 -14.13 0.98 -5.84
N CYS A 109 -13.04 1.69 -6.11
CA CYS A 109 -12.79 3.05 -5.63
C CYS A 109 -13.44 4.13 -6.49
N ASP A 110 -13.57 3.92 -7.81
CA ASP A 110 -13.99 4.93 -8.78
C ASP A 110 -15.45 5.39 -8.67
N LEU A 111 -16.33 4.56 -8.12
CA LEU A 111 -17.78 4.81 -8.14
C LEU A 111 -18.27 5.81 -7.06
N TRP A 112 -17.37 6.65 -6.52
CA TRP A 112 -17.72 7.55 -5.44
C TRP A 112 -18.83 8.56 -5.83
N PRO A 113 -19.97 8.59 -5.10
CA PRO A 113 -21.12 9.40 -5.47
C PRO A 113 -20.97 10.85 -5.02
N SER A 114 -20.10 11.59 -5.71
CA SER A 114 -19.82 13.00 -5.45
C SER A 114 -21.08 13.86 -5.60
N GLY A 115 -21.38 14.68 -4.59
CA GLY A 115 -22.56 15.56 -4.59
C GLY A 115 -23.89 14.88 -4.25
N ALA A 116 -23.90 13.59 -3.93
CA ALA A 116 -25.09 12.88 -3.49
C ALA A 116 -25.44 13.20 -2.03
N GLU A 117 -26.70 12.94 -1.65
CA GLU A 117 -27.14 13.06 -0.26
C GLU A 117 -26.44 12.04 0.65
N LYS A 118 -26.26 12.39 1.93
CA LYS A 118 -25.60 11.55 2.94
C LYS A 118 -26.10 10.10 2.95
N LYS A 119 -27.42 9.89 2.85
CA LYS A 119 -28.02 8.55 2.84
C LYS A 119 -27.53 7.70 1.67
N PHE A 120 -27.33 8.30 0.49
CA PHE A 120 -26.82 7.61 -0.68
C PHE A 120 -25.32 7.30 -0.54
N ILE A 121 -24.55 8.23 0.04
CA ILE A 121 -23.14 8.00 0.39
C ILE A 121 -23.00 6.83 1.39
N ASP A 122 -23.83 6.80 2.44
CA ASP A 122 -23.81 5.72 3.43
C ASP A 122 -24.18 4.37 2.81
N MET A 123 -25.14 4.36 1.87
CA MET A 123 -25.50 3.16 1.11
C MET A 123 -24.35 2.71 0.20
N HIS A 124 -23.75 3.63 -0.56
CA HIS A 124 -22.59 3.34 -1.40
C HIS A 124 -21.44 2.75 -0.59
N ARG A 125 -21.15 3.31 0.60
CA ARG A 125 -20.12 2.80 1.49
C ARG A 125 -20.37 1.34 1.89
N LYS A 126 -21.61 0.99 2.27
CA LYS A 126 -21.96 -0.41 2.59
C LYS A 126 -21.75 -1.35 1.40
N TRP A 127 -22.13 -0.91 0.20
CA TRP A 127 -21.90 -1.68 -1.02
C TRP A 127 -20.41 -1.86 -1.32
N GLN A 128 -19.63 -0.79 -1.15
CA GLN A 128 -18.18 -0.84 -1.29
C GLN A 128 -17.55 -1.85 -0.31
N ASP A 129 -17.99 -1.86 0.95
CA ASP A 129 -17.51 -2.80 1.96
C ASP A 129 -17.77 -4.27 1.55
N GLU A 130 -18.96 -4.56 1.00
CA GLU A 130 -19.30 -5.91 0.49
C GLU A 130 -18.45 -6.29 -0.74
N TYR A 131 -18.21 -5.35 -1.66
CA TYR A 131 -17.33 -5.58 -2.81
C TYR A 131 -15.89 -5.84 -2.38
N VAL A 132 -15.35 -5.08 -1.43
CA VAL A 132 -14.01 -5.28 -0.88
C VAL A 132 -13.89 -6.66 -0.25
N LYS A 133 -14.89 -7.07 0.54
CA LYS A 133 -14.93 -8.39 1.17
C LYS A 133 -14.92 -9.51 0.12
N TYR A 134 -15.81 -9.45 -0.87
CA TYR A 134 -15.84 -10.42 -1.95
C TYR A 134 -14.53 -10.47 -2.74
N TRP A 135 -13.97 -9.29 -3.06
CA TRP A 135 -12.70 -9.16 -3.79
C TRP A 135 -11.55 -9.84 -3.03
N MET A 136 -11.45 -9.60 -1.71
CA MET A 136 -10.46 -10.26 -0.86
C MET A 136 -10.64 -11.78 -0.86
N GLU A 137 -11.85 -12.28 -0.63
CA GLU A 137 -12.14 -13.71 -0.62
C GLU A 137 -11.80 -14.40 -1.95
N LYS A 138 -12.12 -13.76 -3.08
CA LYS A 138 -11.82 -14.24 -4.43
C LYS A 138 -10.32 -14.46 -4.61
N TRP A 139 -9.50 -13.47 -4.29
CA TRP A 139 -8.06 -13.55 -4.52
C TRP A 139 -7.34 -14.42 -3.49
N GLN A 140 -7.82 -14.47 -2.25
CA GLN A 140 -7.32 -15.40 -1.24
C GLN A 140 -7.55 -16.87 -1.63
N LYS A 141 -8.72 -17.22 -2.17
CA LYS A 141 -9.02 -18.59 -2.66
C LYS A 141 -8.11 -19.05 -3.79
N LYS A 142 -7.47 -18.13 -4.52
CA LYS A 142 -6.51 -18.45 -5.58
C LYS A 142 -5.07 -18.54 -5.04
N ALA A 143 -4.79 -17.91 -3.90
CA ALA A 143 -3.47 -17.91 -3.28
C ALA A 143 -3.12 -19.24 -2.58
N PHE A 144 -4.14 -20.03 -2.20
CA PHE A 144 -4.04 -21.30 -1.49
C PHE A 144 -4.70 -22.42 -2.31
#